data_AF-A0A3B0XSN9-F1
#
_entry.id   AF-A0A3B0XSN9-F1
#
_cell.length_a   1.000
_cell.length_b   1.000
_cell.length_c   1.000
_cell.angle_alpha   90.00
_cell.angle_beta   90.00
_cell.angle_gamma   90.00
#
_symmetry.space_group_name_H-M   'P 1'
#
loop_
_entity.id
_entity.type
_entity.pdbx_description
1 polymer ?
#
loop_
_entity_poly.entity_id
_entity_poly.type
_entity_poly.pdbx_seq_one_letter_code
_entity_poly.pdbx_strand_id
1 'polypeptide(L)'
;MSQSDNTSQFIIYQTEDGQTKLDVRFQDETVWLTQLLMAELFQTTPENILMHLKNIYKEAELDEQATTKDFLVVRQEGKRQVTRKLKHYNLDAIISVGYRVKSRTATRFRQWATRQLREY
;
A
#
# COMPACT_ATOMS: atom_id res chain seq x y z
N MET A 1 -12.99 14.76 23.63
CA MET A 1 -11.63 14.95 23.08
C MET A 1 -11.43 13.91 22.00
N SER A 2 -11.47 14.32 20.73
CA SER A 2 -11.35 13.39 19.60
C SER A 2 -9.86 13.19 19.30
N GLN A 3 -9.33 12.00 19.57
CA GLN A 3 -7.96 11.63 19.26
C GLN A 3 -7.77 11.60 17.73
N SER A 4 -6.84 12.43 17.29
CA SER A 4 -6.34 12.48 15.92
C SER A 4 -5.36 11.32 15.71
N ASP A 5 -5.84 10.08 15.57
CA ASP A 5 -5.02 8.91 15.22
C ASP A 5 -4.61 8.97 13.73
N ASN A 6 -3.82 9.98 13.38
CA ASN A 6 -3.21 10.14 12.07
C ASN A 6 -1.70 9.89 12.18
N THR A 7 -1.34 8.73 12.76
CA THR A 7 0.04 8.28 12.86
C THR A 7 0.48 7.75 11.49
N SER A 8 0.69 8.65 10.52
CA SER A 8 1.49 8.31 9.34
C SER A 8 2.88 7.94 9.84
N GLN A 9 3.28 6.69 9.65
CA GLN A 9 4.58 6.17 10.06
C GLN A 9 5.40 5.91 8.80
N PHE A 10 6.42 6.73 8.56
CA PHE A 10 7.29 6.57 7.40
C PHE A 10 8.00 5.21 7.44
N ILE A 11 7.66 4.31 6.51
CA ILE A 11 8.47 3.13 6.22
C ILE A 11 9.32 3.45 4.99
N ILE A 12 10.63 3.61 5.21
CA ILE A 12 11.60 3.76 4.12
C ILE A 12 11.85 2.37 3.52
N TYR A 13 11.18 2.05 2.41
CA TYR A 13 11.49 0.85 1.65
C TYR A 13 12.63 1.12 0.67
N GLN A 14 13.86 0.85 1.11
CA GLN A 14 15.06 1.12 0.31
C GLN A 14 15.25 0.05 -0.78
N THR A 15 15.03 0.43 -2.04
CA THR A 15 15.48 -0.34 -3.21
C THR A 15 17.01 -0.23 -3.37
N GLU A 16 17.65 -1.02 -4.24
CA GLU A 16 19.13 -0.97 -4.41
C GLU A 16 19.64 0.41 -4.85
N ASP A 17 18.81 1.20 -5.54
CA ASP A 17 19.14 2.57 -5.92
C ASP A 17 19.01 3.56 -4.76
N GLY A 18 18.62 3.10 -3.57
CA GLY A 18 18.71 3.85 -2.32
C GLY A 18 17.64 4.91 -2.08
N GLN A 19 16.68 5.12 -2.99
CA GLN A 19 15.90 6.37 -3.05
C GLN A 19 14.38 6.27 -2.83
N THR A 20 13.77 5.08 -2.79
CA THR A 20 12.29 5.02 -2.66
C THR A 20 11.85 5.22 -1.21
N LYS A 21 11.37 6.43 -0.88
CA LYS A 21 10.70 6.72 0.40
C LYS A 21 9.19 6.66 0.18
N LEU A 22 8.52 5.70 0.82
CA LEU A 22 7.06 5.60 0.79
C LEU A 22 6.48 6.13 2.09
N ASP A 23 5.46 6.98 1.98
CA ASP A 23 4.66 7.38 3.12
C ASP A 23 3.64 6.27 3.38
N VAL A 24 3.95 5.41 4.35
CA VAL A 24 3.13 4.24 4.67
C VAL A 24 2.29 4.56 5.89
N ARG A 25 1.05 4.06 5.90
CA ARG A 25 0.22 4.14 7.09
C ARG A 25 0.30 2.82 7.83
N PHE A 26 0.67 2.87 9.11
CA PHE A 26 0.64 1.70 9.99
C PHE A 26 -0.54 1.82 10.94
N GLN A 27 -1.45 0.84 10.89
CA GLN A 27 -2.61 0.79 11.77
C GLN A 27 -3.09 -0.65 11.91
N ASP A 28 -3.57 -1.01 13.10
CA ASP A 28 -4.08 -2.35 13.40
C ASP A 28 -3.02 -3.43 13.13
N GLU A 29 -1.76 -3.14 13.50
CA GLU A 29 -0.58 -4.00 13.31
C GLU A 29 -0.25 -4.36 11.85
N THR A 30 -0.90 -3.72 10.88
CA THR A 30 -0.64 -3.89 9.45
C THR A 30 -0.27 -2.57 8.77
N VAL A 31 0.39 -2.69 7.63
CA VAL A 31 0.64 -1.59 6.70
C VAL A 31 -0.54 -1.38 5.77
N TRP A 32 -0.73 -0.13 5.37
CA TRP A 32 -1.77 0.31 4.45
C TRP A 32 -1.17 1.21 3.39
N LEU A 33 -1.40 0.88 2.12
CA LEU A 33 -0.95 1.67 0.97
C LEU A 33 -2.12 2.06 0.07
N THR A 34 -2.03 3.23 -0.55
CA THR A 34 -2.91 3.58 -1.66
C THR A 34 -2.48 2.87 -2.93
N GLN A 35 -3.38 2.80 -3.92
CA GLN A 35 -3.05 2.33 -5.27
C GLN A 35 -1.86 3.06 -5.89
N LEU A 36 -1.72 4.37 -5.63
CA LEU A 36 -0.61 5.18 -6.10
C LEU A 36 0.72 4.74 -5.46
N LEU A 37 0.74 4.56 -4.14
CA LEU A 37 1.95 4.13 -3.43
C LEU A 37 2.36 2.71 -3.80
N MET A 38 1.40 1.82 -4.06
CA MET A 38 1.71 0.48 -4.60
C MET A 38 2.32 0.56 -6.01
N ALA A 39 1.87 1.49 -6.83
CA ALA A 39 2.46 1.71 -8.15
C ALA A 39 3.91 2.19 -8.06
N GLU A 40 4.20 3.11 -7.13
CA GLU A 40 5.57 3.57 -6.82
C GLU A 40 6.44 2.43 -6.27
N LEU A 41 5.92 1.66 -5.31
CA LEU A 41 6.60 0.51 -4.71
C LEU A 41 7.00 -0.51 -5.78
N PHE A 42 6.08 -0.88 -6.67
CA PHE A 42 6.32 -1.92 -7.65
C PHE A 42 6.88 -1.41 -8.99
N GLN A 43 7.15 -0.11 -9.10
CA GLN A 43 7.62 0.57 -10.31
C GLN A 43 6.73 0.25 -11.52
N THR A 44 5.42 0.46 -11.34
CA THR A 44 4.39 0.23 -12.37
C THR A 44 3.39 1.38 -12.37
N THR A 45 2.29 1.26 -13.11
CA THR A 45 1.24 2.28 -13.16
C THR A 45 0.11 1.98 -12.19
N PRO A 46 -0.58 3.01 -11.64
CA PRO A 46 -1.77 2.81 -10.84
C PRO A 46 -2.82 1.96 -11.58
N GLU A 47 -3.00 2.14 -12.88
CA GLU A 47 -3.94 1.38 -13.70
C GLU A 47 -3.64 -0.12 -13.69
N ASN A 48 -2.35 -0.49 -13.74
CA ASN A 48 -1.92 -1.88 -13.66
C ASN A 48 -2.21 -2.47 -12.27
N ILE A 49 -1.97 -1.70 -11.20
CA ILE A 49 -2.34 -2.10 -9.83
C ILE A 49 -3.85 -2.34 -9.72
N LEU A 50 -4.67 -1.41 -10.24
CA LEU A 50 -6.13 -1.54 -10.22
C LEU A 50 -6.60 -2.78 -10.99
N MET A 51 -5.99 -3.07 -12.14
CA MET A 51 -6.29 -4.28 -12.91
C MET A 51 -6.01 -5.54 -12.08
N HIS A 52 -4.85 -5.61 -11.41
CA HIS A 52 -4.52 -6.76 -10.56
C HIS A 52 -5.48 -6.91 -9.37
N LEU A 53 -5.81 -5.83 -8.67
CA LEU A 53 -6.77 -5.83 -7.57
C LEU A 53 -8.15 -6.31 -8.02
N LYS A 54 -8.64 -5.81 -9.17
CA LYS A 54 -9.92 -6.27 -9.74
C LYS A 54 -9.92 -7.77 -10.02
N ASN A 55 -8.82 -8.31 -10.55
CA ASN A 55 -8.72 -9.74 -10.82
C ASN A 55 -8.67 -10.55 -9.52
N ILE A 56 -7.90 -10.12 -8.52
CA ILE A 56 -7.82 -10.76 -7.19
C ILE A 56 -9.22 -10.91 -6.57
N TYR A 57 -10.00 -9.84 -6.55
CA TYR A 57 -11.35 -9.87 -5.97
C TYR A 57 -12.35 -10.65 -6.83
N LYS A 58 -12.23 -10.55 -8.17
CA LYS A 58 -13.07 -11.33 -9.09
C LYS A 58 -12.82 -12.83 -8.95
N GLU A 59 -11.59 -13.23 -8.68
CA GLU A 59 -11.18 -14.62 -8.45
C GLU A 59 -11.44 -15.08 -7.01
N ALA A 60 -11.99 -14.20 -6.16
CA ALA A 60 -12.26 -14.43 -4.74
C ALA A 60 -11.03 -14.89 -3.94
N GLU A 61 -9.83 -14.47 -4.36
CA GLU A 61 -8.59 -14.77 -3.62
C GLU A 61 -8.50 -13.97 -2.31
N LEU A 62 -9.08 -12.76 -2.30
CA LEU A 62 -9.20 -11.91 -1.13
C LEU A 62 -10.61 -11.33 -1.04
N ASP A 63 -11.05 -11.03 0.18
CA ASP A 63 -12.25 -10.22 0.42
C ASP A 63 -11.88 -8.73 0.38
N GLU A 64 -12.50 -7.98 -0.52
CA GLU A 64 -12.29 -6.53 -0.67
C GLU A 64 -12.65 -5.78 0.62
N GLN A 65 -13.68 -6.20 1.37
CA GLN A 65 -14.07 -5.50 2.61
C GLN A 65 -13.05 -5.74 3.74
N ALA A 66 -12.43 -6.91 3.79
CA ALA A 66 -11.42 -7.24 4.79
C ALA A 66 -10.05 -6.60 4.48
N THR A 67 -9.78 -6.34 3.20
CA THR A 67 -8.45 -5.90 2.73
C THR A 67 -8.40 -4.43 2.31
N THR A 68 -9.52 -3.71 2.38
CA THR A 68 -9.59 -2.28 2.07
C THR A 68 -10.14 -1.44 3.19
N LYS A 69 -9.64 -0.19 3.30
CA LYS A 69 -10.12 0.79 4.27
C LYS A 69 -10.03 2.19 3.69
N ASP A 70 -11.07 3.00 3.89
CA ASP A 70 -11.06 4.41 3.49
C ASP A 70 -10.45 5.26 4.59
N PHE A 71 -9.40 6.00 4.23
CA PHE A 71 -8.73 6.92 5.12
C PHE A 71 -8.91 8.37 4.69
N LEU A 72 -9.06 9.26 5.66
CA LEU A 72 -9.02 10.69 5.42
C LEU A 72 -7.56 11.12 5.20
N VAL A 73 -7.30 11.67 4.02
CA VAL A 73 -6.01 12.26 3.66
C VAL A 73 -6.22 13.76 3.49
N VAL A 74 -5.50 14.53 4.29
CA VAL A 74 -5.48 15.99 4.22
C VAL A 74 -4.35 16.38 3.27
N ARG A 75 -4.69 17.07 2.18
CA ARG A 75 -3.70 17.70 1.30
C ARG A 75 -3.89 19.20 1.29
N GLN A 76 -2.78 19.92 1.20
CA GLN A 76 -2.80 21.36 1.04
C GLN A 76 -2.85 21.70 -0.45
N GLU A 77 -3.96 22.25 -0.92
CA GLU A 77 -4.15 22.73 -2.29
C GLU A 77 -4.13 24.27 -2.27
N GLY A 78 -2.94 24.84 -2.55
CA GLY A 78 -2.69 26.28 -2.45
C GLY A 78 -2.84 26.79 -1.00
N LYS A 79 -3.84 27.66 -0.77
CA LYS A 79 -4.16 28.20 0.57
C LYS A 79 -5.19 27.38 1.35
N ARG A 80 -5.79 26.35 0.75
CA ARG A 80 -6.88 25.57 1.36
C ARG A 80 -6.40 24.17 1.74
N GLN A 81 -6.82 23.69 2.91
CA GLN A 81 -6.68 22.28 3.26
C GLN A 81 -7.91 21.54 2.73
N VAL A 82 -7.68 20.52 1.90
CA VAL A 82 -8.72 19.67 1.33
C VAL A 82 -8.57 18.28 1.91
N THR A 83 -9.63 17.80 2.55
CA THR A 83 -9.69 16.44 3.07
C THR A 83 -10.42 15.56 2.06
N ARG A 84 -9.79 14.47 1.64
CA ARG A 84 -10.41 13.47 0.76
C ARG A 84 -10.35 12.09 1.40
N LYS A 85 -11.36 11.26 1.15
CA LYS A 85 -11.30 9.83 1.47
C LYS A 85 -10.53 9.13 0.35
N LEU A 86 -9.47 8.41 0.71
CA LEU A 86 -8.71 7.56 -0.20
C LEU A 86 -8.79 6.11 0.28
N LYS A 87 -9.10 5.21 -0.65
CA LYS A 87 -9.05 3.77 -0.40
C LYS A 87 -7.60 3.32 -0.27
N HIS A 88 -7.31 2.64 0.82
CA HIS A 88 -6.04 1.98 1.08
C HIS A 88 -6.25 0.47 1.14
N TYR A 89 -5.15 -0.25 0.94
CA TYR A 89 -5.09 -1.69 0.82
C TYR A 89 -4.09 -2.21 1.85
N ASN A 90 -4.45 -3.27 2.56
CA ASN A 90 -3.65 -3.84 3.64
C ASN A 90 -2.46 -4.66 3.08
N LEU A 91 -1.66 -5.24 3.99
CA LEU A 91 -0.49 -6.03 3.63
C LEU A 91 -0.82 -7.21 2.69
N ASP A 92 -1.93 -7.92 2.91
CA ASP A 92 -2.32 -9.07 2.07
C ASP A 92 -2.56 -8.65 0.63
N ALA A 93 -3.31 -7.57 0.42
CA ALA A 93 -3.55 -7.02 -0.92
C ALA A 93 -2.24 -6.56 -1.58
N ILE A 94 -1.35 -5.90 -0.82
CA ILE A 94 -0.04 -5.45 -1.32
C ILE A 94 0.81 -6.66 -1.76
N ILE A 95 0.85 -7.72 -0.95
CA ILE A 95 1.58 -8.97 -1.26
C ILE A 95 1.00 -9.63 -2.50
N SER A 96 -0.32 -9.83 -2.57
CA SER A 96 -0.98 -10.47 -3.71
C SER A 96 -0.74 -9.72 -5.01
N VAL A 97 -0.77 -8.38 -4.99
CA VAL A 97 -0.38 -7.58 -6.16
C VAL A 97 1.11 -7.74 -6.47
N GLY A 98 1.98 -7.73 -5.46
CA GLY A 98 3.42 -7.94 -5.63
C GLY A 98 3.80 -9.26 -6.29
N TYR A 99 2.99 -10.32 -6.14
CA TYR A 99 3.15 -11.58 -6.89
C TYR A 99 2.76 -11.50 -8.36
N ARG A 100 1.86 -10.58 -8.73
CA ARG A 100 1.34 -10.40 -10.09
C ARG A 100 2.14 -9.38 -10.91
N VAL A 101 2.87 -8.47 -10.26
CA VAL A 101 3.71 -7.47 -10.94
C VAL A 101 5.12 -8.00 -11.22
N LYS A 102 5.54 -7.90 -12.48
CA LYS A 102 6.91 -8.25 -12.91
C LYS A 102 7.85 -7.06 -12.76
N SER A 103 8.46 -6.90 -11.58
CA SER A 103 9.57 -5.96 -11.40
C SER A 103 10.65 -6.51 -10.47
N ARG A 104 11.88 -5.98 -10.57
CA ARG A 104 12.96 -6.31 -9.63
C ARG A 104 12.56 -5.95 -8.20
N THR A 105 11.88 -4.83 -8.04
CA THR A 105 11.39 -4.35 -6.75
C THR A 105 10.30 -5.25 -6.17
N ALA A 106 9.36 -5.72 -6.99
CA ALA A 106 8.36 -6.71 -6.59
C ALA A 106 8.99 -8.04 -6.15
N THR A 107 10.07 -8.47 -6.82
CA THR A 107 10.83 -9.66 -6.40
C THR A 107 11.44 -9.51 -5.01
N ARG A 108 12.05 -8.35 -4.71
CA ARG A 108 12.58 -8.08 -3.37
C ARG A 108 11.51 -7.96 -2.32
N PHE A 109 10.40 -7.31 -2.64
CA PHE A 109 9.29 -7.18 -1.72
C PHE A 109 8.76 -8.56 -1.32
N ARG A 110 8.63 -9.49 -2.27
CA ARG A 110 8.27 -10.89 -1.99
C ARG A 110 9.28 -11.60 -1.10
N GLN A 111 10.58 -11.40 -1.32
CA GLN A 111 11.62 -11.97 -0.45
C GLN A 111 11.53 -11.43 0.98
N TRP A 112 11.32 -10.12 1.13
CA TRP A 112 11.12 -9.48 2.43
C TRP A 112 9.85 -9.98 3.12
N ALA A 113 8.71 -9.97 2.43
CA ALA A 113 7.43 -10.44 2.97
C ALA A 113 7.51 -11.92 3.39
N THR A 114 8.13 -12.78 2.57
CA THR A 114 8.35 -14.20 2.91
C THR A 114 9.25 -14.36 4.13
N ARG A 115 10.26 -13.49 4.32
CA ARG A 115 11.12 -13.54 5.50
C ARG A 115 10.34 -13.13 6.76
N GLN A 116 9.57 -12.05 6.69
CA GLN A 116 8.74 -11.61 7.82
C GLN A 116 7.72 -12.68 8.23
N LEU A 117 7.04 -13.32 7.27
CA LEU A 117 6.10 -14.41 7.55
C LEU A 117 6.75 -15.68 8.13
N ARG A 118 8.07 -15.86 8.00
CA ARG A 118 8.80 -17.00 8.59
C ARG A 118 9.34 -16.72 9.99
N GLU A 119 9.39 -15.45 10.38
CA GLU A 119 9.89 -15.01 11.68
C GLU A 119 8.76 -14.96 12.75
N TYR A 120 7.51 -15.14 12.34
CA TYR A 120 6.33 -15.36 13.17
C TYR A 120 5.84 -16.81 13.07
#